data_AF-M2P837-F1
#
_entry.id   AF-M2P837-F1
#
_cell.length_a   1.000
_cell.length_b   1.000
_cell.length_c   1.000
_cell.angle_alpha   90.00
_cell.angle_beta   90.00
_cell.angle_gamma   90.00
#
_symmetry.space_group_name_H-M   'P 1'
#
loop_
_entity.id
_entity.type
_entity.pdbx_description
1 polymer ?
#
loop_
_entity_poly.entity_id
_entity_poly.type
_entity_poly.pdbx_seq_one_letter_code
_entity_poly.pdbx_strand_id
1 'polypeptide(L)'
;MNMKLTRKASVLLFCSVIVLVVLISYLLIPKVTPEKKTAEYQYEMLLENMDIKASGEIITGSNASAKYIAYKITVSQGELMGGYKLSKTQTFVKTVQLTAPKNNEMIDNKQATHMAYSFLLTGDIIQVTNKDTKEKEIIIENGSVSFARIPFILSDKQDQAFIKGAKSSKTKKVSYARLKLAIKDPLLRKTMIDI
;
A
#
# COMPACT_ATOMS: atom_id res chain seq x y z
N MET A 1 -48.88 -33.54 -62.13
CA MET A 1 -49.77 -34.10 -61.09
C MET A 1 -49.69 -33.16 -59.88
N ASN A 2 -50.65 -32.25 -59.70
CA ASN A 2 -50.64 -31.28 -58.61
C ASN A 2 -51.14 -31.95 -57.33
N MET A 3 -50.23 -32.34 -56.44
CA MET A 3 -50.57 -32.79 -55.10
C MET A 3 -51.19 -31.62 -54.33
N LYS A 4 -52.53 -31.65 -54.15
CA LYS A 4 -53.23 -30.72 -53.27
C LYS A 4 -52.97 -31.15 -51.82
N LEU A 5 -52.28 -30.32 -51.05
CA LEU A 5 -52.13 -30.55 -49.62
C LEU A 5 -53.51 -30.58 -48.95
N THR A 6 -53.72 -31.53 -48.04
CA THR A 6 -54.92 -31.57 -47.20
C THR A 6 -54.93 -30.33 -46.30
N ARG A 7 -56.13 -29.79 -46.02
CA ARG A 7 -56.31 -28.56 -45.23
C ARG A 7 -55.57 -28.59 -43.88
N LYS A 8 -55.46 -29.77 -43.26
CA LYS A 8 -54.70 -30.00 -42.02
C LYS A 8 -53.19 -29.87 -42.23
N ALA A 9 -52.65 -30.38 -43.33
CA ALA A 9 -51.24 -30.26 -43.67
C ALA A 9 -50.84 -28.81 -43.99
N SER A 10 -51.71 -28.05 -44.65
CA SER A 10 -51.46 -26.62 -44.93
C SER A 10 -51.41 -25.78 -43.65
N VAL A 11 -52.30 -26.06 -42.68
CA VAL A 11 -52.29 -25.38 -41.38
C VAL A 11 -51.02 -25.72 -40.59
N LEU A 12 -50.59 -26.98 -40.63
CA LEU A 12 -49.38 -27.44 -39.94
C LEU A 12 -48.11 -26.77 -40.48
N LEU A 13 -48.01 -26.63 -41.81
CA LEU A 13 -46.92 -25.88 -42.46
C LEU A 13 -46.95 -24.38 -42.12
N PHE A 14 -48.13 -23.79 -42.02
CA PHE A 14 -48.23 -22.38 -41.65
C PHE A 14 -47.76 -22.13 -40.20
N CYS A 15 -48.17 -23.00 -39.27
CA CYS A 15 -47.70 -22.95 -37.88
C CYS A 15 -46.19 -23.18 -37.77
N SER A 16 -45.61 -24.10 -38.55
CA SER A 16 -44.16 -24.35 -38.50
C SER A 16 -43.35 -23.17 -39.02
N VAL A 17 -43.84 -22.47 -40.05
CA VAL A 17 -43.21 -21.24 -40.55
C VAL A 17 -43.24 -20.13 -39.49
N ILE A 18 -44.36 -19.95 -38.79
CA ILE A 18 -44.46 -18.95 -37.69
C ILE A 18 -43.44 -19.26 -36.60
N VAL A 19 -43.36 -20.52 -36.15
CA VAL A 19 -42.38 -20.93 -35.12
C VAL A 19 -40.95 -20.67 -35.58
N LEU A 20 -40.65 -20.96 -36.85
CA LEU A 20 -39.33 -20.70 -37.42
C LEU A 20 -39.00 -19.21 -37.40
N VAL A 21 -39.94 -18.34 -37.78
CA VAL A 21 -39.77 -16.88 -37.76
C VAL A 21 -39.53 -16.36 -36.35
N VAL A 22 -40.26 -16.87 -35.35
CA VAL A 22 -40.06 -16.48 -33.94
C VAL A 22 -38.68 -16.89 -33.44
N LEU A 23 -38.22 -18.11 -33.76
CA LEU A 23 -36.90 -18.61 -33.37
C LEU A 23 -35.78 -17.81 -34.03
N ILE A 24 -35.89 -17.53 -35.33
CA ILE A 24 -34.92 -16.73 -36.07
C ILE A 24 -34.88 -15.31 -35.52
N SER A 25 -36.04 -14.71 -35.23
CA SER A 25 -36.12 -13.37 -34.63
C SER A 25 -35.46 -13.33 -33.26
N TYR A 26 -35.72 -14.33 -32.40
CA TYR A 26 -35.08 -14.41 -31.08
C TYR A 26 -33.55 -14.58 -31.16
N LEU A 27 -33.07 -15.37 -32.12
CA LEU A 27 -31.63 -15.57 -32.36
C LEU A 27 -30.94 -14.34 -32.95
N LEU A 28 -31.66 -13.55 -33.74
CA LEU A 28 -31.15 -12.34 -34.40
C LEU A 28 -31.24 -11.08 -33.51
N ILE A 29 -31.98 -11.10 -32.40
CA ILE A 29 -31.95 -10.00 -31.43
C ILE A 29 -30.53 -9.95 -30.85
N PRO A 30 -29.75 -8.90 -31.15
CA PRO A 30 -28.42 -8.77 -30.59
C PRO A 30 -28.56 -8.70 -29.08
N LYS A 31 -27.78 -9.52 -28.37
CA LYS A 31 -27.66 -9.40 -26.92
C LYS A 31 -27.05 -8.04 -26.65
N VAL A 32 -27.88 -7.08 -26.25
CA VAL A 32 -27.41 -5.77 -25.80
C VAL A 32 -26.70 -6.03 -24.49
N THR A 33 -25.38 -6.20 -24.55
CA THR A 33 -24.54 -6.17 -23.37
C THR A 33 -24.75 -4.79 -22.78
N PRO A 34 -25.33 -4.64 -21.57
CA PRO A 34 -25.52 -3.31 -21.01
C PRO A 34 -24.15 -2.65 -20.96
N GLU A 35 -24.05 -1.48 -21.60
CA GLU A 35 -22.85 -0.66 -21.54
C GLU A 35 -22.51 -0.48 -20.07
N LYS A 36 -21.32 -0.93 -19.68
CA LYS A 36 -20.85 -0.83 -18.31
C LYS A 36 -20.66 0.66 -18.04
N LYS A 37 -21.65 1.30 -17.42
CA LYS A 37 -21.51 2.69 -16.97
C LYS A 37 -20.25 2.76 -16.11
N THR A 38 -19.29 3.57 -16.53
CA THR A 38 -18.10 3.89 -15.74
C THR A 38 -18.59 4.64 -14.51
N ALA A 39 -18.43 4.04 -13.33
CA ALA A 39 -18.83 4.69 -12.09
C ALA A 39 -18.07 6.02 -11.93
N GLU A 40 -18.79 7.09 -11.63
CA GLU A 40 -18.18 8.38 -11.34
C GLU A 40 -17.77 8.47 -9.87
N TYR A 41 -16.57 9.00 -9.62
CA TYR A 41 -16.04 9.16 -8.27
C TYR A 41 -15.76 10.64 -7.97
N GLN A 42 -15.97 11.03 -6.72
CA GLN A 42 -15.55 12.31 -6.15
C GLN A 42 -14.43 12.05 -5.13
N TYR A 43 -13.40 12.88 -5.16
CA TYR A 43 -12.23 12.78 -4.30
C TYR A 43 -12.17 14.00 -3.38
N GLU A 44 -11.96 13.76 -2.09
CA GLU A 44 -11.79 14.79 -1.07
C GLU A 44 -10.48 14.53 -0.33
N MET A 45 -9.60 15.52 -0.31
CA MET A 45 -8.35 15.47 0.44
C MET A 45 -8.66 15.70 1.92
N LEU A 46 -8.40 14.71 2.77
CA LEU A 46 -8.59 14.85 4.22
C LEU A 46 -7.30 15.35 4.88
N LEU A 47 -6.18 14.72 4.54
CA LEU A 47 -4.85 15.05 5.06
C LEU A 47 -3.81 14.87 3.97
N GLU A 48 -2.98 15.89 3.76
CA GLU A 48 -1.95 15.89 2.73
C GLU A 48 -0.58 15.49 3.31
N ASN A 49 0.14 14.62 2.59
CA ASN A 49 1.52 14.22 2.83
C ASN A 49 1.86 13.93 4.31
N MET A 50 1.01 13.12 4.96
CA MET A 50 1.13 12.78 6.37
C MET A 50 2.11 11.62 6.59
N ASP A 51 2.85 11.68 7.70
CA ASP A 51 3.53 10.51 8.29
C ASP A 51 2.50 9.51 8.82
N ILE A 52 2.28 8.41 8.09
CA ILE A 52 1.21 7.46 8.39
C ILE A 52 1.68 6.38 9.37
N LYS A 53 2.77 5.69 9.05
CA LYS A 53 3.23 4.52 9.79
C LYS A 53 4.74 4.36 9.69
N ALA A 54 5.37 4.11 10.82
CA ALA A 54 6.79 3.80 10.86
C ALA A 54 7.02 2.34 11.24
N SER A 55 8.14 1.80 10.78
CA SER A 55 8.62 0.48 11.16
C SER A 55 10.13 0.48 11.07
N GLY A 56 10.80 -0.43 11.77
CA GLY A 56 12.25 -0.41 11.82
C GLY A 56 12.89 -1.73 12.20
N GLU A 57 14.14 -1.85 11.79
CA GLU A 57 14.98 -3.03 12.00
C GLU A 57 16.37 -2.60 12.47
N ILE A 58 17.04 -3.48 13.21
CA ILE A 58 18.42 -3.28 13.66
C ILE A 58 19.30 -4.33 13.01
N ILE A 59 20.34 -3.86 12.35
CA ILE A 59 21.27 -4.63 11.56
C ILE A 59 22.66 -4.53 12.17
N THR A 60 23.32 -5.67 12.28
CA THR A 60 24.70 -5.89 12.70
C THR A 60 25.45 -6.60 11.58
N GLY A 61 26.76 -6.80 11.74
CA GLY A 61 27.53 -7.60 10.77
C GLY A 61 26.99 -9.02 10.55
N SER A 62 26.33 -9.62 11.55
CA SER A 62 25.86 -11.02 11.48
C SER A 62 24.55 -11.21 10.73
N ASN A 63 23.70 -10.18 10.62
CA ASN A 63 22.42 -10.24 9.91
C ASN A 63 22.33 -9.27 8.72
N ALA A 64 23.44 -8.61 8.38
CA ALA A 64 23.55 -7.77 7.20
C ALA A 64 23.51 -8.59 5.91
N SER A 65 22.89 -8.02 4.87
CA SER A 65 22.82 -8.63 3.56
C SER A 65 23.04 -7.58 2.47
N ALA A 66 23.87 -7.92 1.48
CA ALA A 66 24.02 -7.14 0.27
C ALA A 66 22.89 -7.39 -0.75
N LYS A 67 21.95 -8.30 -0.45
CA LYS A 67 20.81 -8.57 -1.35
C LYS A 67 19.75 -7.49 -1.20
N TYR A 68 19.18 -7.07 -2.32
CA TYR A 68 17.98 -6.25 -2.32
C TYR A 68 16.79 -7.08 -1.85
N ILE A 69 16.01 -6.53 -0.94
CA ILE A 69 14.77 -7.13 -0.44
C ILE A 69 13.61 -6.15 -0.59
N ALA A 70 12.40 -6.68 -0.71
CA ALA A 70 11.17 -5.90 -0.69
C ALA A 70 10.70 -5.72 0.76
N TYR A 71 10.90 -4.53 1.32
CA TYR A 71 10.36 -4.14 2.61
C TYR A 71 8.90 -3.70 2.44
N LYS A 72 7.98 -4.25 3.24
CA LYS A 72 6.55 -3.98 3.14
C LYS A 72 6.04 -3.29 4.39
N ILE A 73 5.31 -2.20 4.23
CA ILE A 73 4.49 -1.60 5.29
C ILE A 73 3.03 -1.84 4.94
N THR A 74 2.34 -2.60 5.78
CA THR A 74 0.91 -2.85 5.65
C THR A 74 0.15 -2.02 6.66
N VAL A 75 -0.84 -1.27 6.18
CA VAL A 75 -1.84 -0.60 7.00
C VAL A 75 -3.13 -1.41 6.90
N SER A 76 -3.60 -1.89 8.04
CA SER A 76 -4.77 -2.77 8.08
C SER A 76 -6.06 -1.98 7.93
N GLN A 77 -7.09 -2.63 7.39
CA GLN A 77 -8.46 -2.11 7.47
C GLN A 77 -8.83 -1.77 8.92
N GLY A 78 -9.46 -0.62 9.12
CA GLY A 78 -9.86 -0.11 10.42
C GLY A 78 -8.74 0.53 11.25
N GLU A 79 -7.48 0.46 10.79
CA GLU A 79 -6.35 1.14 11.44
C GLU A 79 -6.56 2.66 11.39
N LEU A 80 -6.29 3.34 12.51
CA LEU A 80 -6.44 4.78 12.65
C LEU A 80 -5.19 5.49 12.13
N MET A 81 -5.40 6.48 11.25
CA MET A 81 -4.35 7.33 10.68
C MET A 81 -4.84 8.77 10.65
N GLY A 82 -4.15 9.67 11.37
CA GLY A 82 -4.57 11.08 11.42
C GLY A 82 -6.01 11.31 11.91
N GLY A 83 -6.58 10.37 12.67
CA GLY A 83 -7.96 10.42 13.14
C GLY A 83 -8.99 9.69 12.25
N TYR A 84 -8.59 9.18 11.08
CA TYR A 84 -9.47 8.48 10.15
C TYR A 84 -9.20 6.98 10.12
N LYS A 85 -10.25 6.16 9.96
CA LYS A 85 -10.12 4.70 9.85
C LYS A 85 -10.01 4.29 8.38
N LEU A 86 -8.99 3.51 8.06
CA LEU A 86 -8.78 3.02 6.70
C LEU A 86 -9.89 2.04 6.27
N SER A 87 -10.49 2.23 5.10
CA SER A 87 -11.60 1.39 4.64
C SER A 87 -11.16 0.00 4.17
N LYS A 88 -9.91 -0.15 3.70
CA LYS A 88 -9.36 -1.42 3.21
C LYS A 88 -7.87 -1.54 3.49
N THR A 89 -7.39 -2.76 3.73
CA THR A 89 -5.95 -3.01 3.94
C THR A 89 -5.15 -2.57 2.71
N GLN A 90 -4.10 -1.79 2.93
CA GLN A 90 -3.19 -1.33 1.87
C GLN A 90 -1.74 -1.67 2.24
N THR A 91 -0.97 -2.09 1.23
CA THR A 91 0.43 -2.48 1.41
C THR A 91 1.33 -1.68 0.49
N PHE A 92 2.34 -1.06 1.08
CA PHE A 92 3.33 -0.24 0.39
C PHE A 92 4.68 -0.93 0.44
N VAL A 93 5.45 -0.86 -0.65
CA VAL A 93 6.69 -1.62 -0.80
C VAL A 93 7.86 -0.69 -1.10
N LYS A 94 8.99 -0.94 -0.45
CA LYS A 94 10.29 -0.33 -0.77
C LYS A 94 11.34 -1.40 -0.98
N THR A 95 12.01 -1.37 -2.12
CA THR A 95 13.19 -2.20 -2.36
C THR A 95 14.41 -1.57 -1.70
N VAL A 96 15.11 -2.32 -0.85
CA VAL A 96 16.22 -1.81 -0.01
C VAL A 96 17.28 -2.89 0.25
N GLN A 97 18.52 -2.47 0.53
CA GLN A 97 19.57 -3.31 1.08
C GLN A 97 19.77 -2.99 2.56
N LEU A 98 19.69 -4.02 3.40
CA LEU A 98 19.91 -3.93 4.84
C LEU A 98 21.37 -4.27 5.14
N THR A 99 22.24 -3.26 5.00
CA THR A 99 23.69 -3.39 5.14
C THR A 99 24.15 -3.01 6.54
N ALA A 100 25.26 -3.62 6.96
CA ALA A 100 25.98 -3.20 8.16
C ALA A 100 26.53 -1.76 7.99
N PRO A 101 26.95 -1.12 9.09
CA PRO A 101 27.67 0.15 9.00
C PRO A 101 28.91 0.03 8.11
N LYS A 102 29.13 1.07 7.29
CA LYS A 102 30.34 1.21 6.47
C LYS A 102 31.50 1.69 7.33
N ASN A 103 32.74 1.44 6.89
CA ASN A 103 33.95 1.83 7.62
C ASN A 103 34.08 3.34 7.85
N ASN A 104 33.42 4.17 7.04
CA ASN A 104 33.41 5.62 7.18
C ASN A 104 32.28 6.16 8.08
N GLU A 105 31.40 5.31 8.59
CA GLU A 105 30.31 5.68 9.49
C GLU A 105 30.81 5.68 10.95
N MET A 106 31.50 6.77 11.31
CA MET A 106 32.16 6.95 12.61
C MET A 106 31.31 7.75 13.62
N ILE A 107 31.40 7.36 14.89
CA ILE A 107 30.76 8.01 16.04
C ILE A 107 31.84 8.25 17.10
N ASP A 108 32.14 9.51 17.39
CA ASP A 108 33.25 9.93 18.28
C ASP A 108 34.57 9.17 18.00
N ASN A 109 34.98 9.12 16.72
CA ASN A 109 36.18 8.43 16.25
C ASN A 109 36.19 6.90 16.45
N LYS A 110 35.05 6.29 16.80
CA LYS A 110 34.86 4.84 16.81
C LYS A 110 33.98 4.41 15.63
N GLN A 111 34.28 3.26 15.05
CA GLN A 111 33.45 2.70 13.99
C GLN A 111 32.08 2.27 14.55
N ALA A 112 31.00 2.64 13.86
CA ALA A 112 29.68 2.15 14.21
C ALA A 112 29.60 0.63 14.07
N THR A 113 29.03 -0.04 15.07
CA THR A 113 28.92 -1.50 15.11
C THR A 113 27.52 -1.98 14.74
N HIS A 114 26.52 -1.10 14.82
CA HIS A 114 25.12 -1.39 14.54
C HIS A 114 24.54 -0.33 13.59
N MET A 115 23.56 -0.73 12.81
CA MET A 115 22.80 0.12 11.90
C MET A 115 21.32 -0.03 12.22
N ALA A 116 20.65 1.06 12.59
CA ALA A 116 19.21 1.07 12.71
C ALA A 116 18.59 1.61 11.40
N TYR A 117 17.69 0.81 10.83
CA TYR A 117 16.87 1.19 9.69
C TYR A 117 15.50 1.64 10.19
N SER A 118 15.10 2.85 9.83
CA SER A 118 13.77 3.37 10.12
C SER A 118 13.05 3.70 8.83
N PHE A 119 12.01 2.91 8.54
CA PHE A 119 11.11 3.07 7.42
C PHE A 119 9.91 3.92 7.82
N LEU A 120 9.50 4.82 6.96
CA LEU A 120 8.33 5.67 7.15
C LEU A 120 7.48 5.66 5.90
N LEU A 121 6.23 5.27 6.06
CA LEU A 121 5.17 5.47 5.08
C LEU A 121 4.64 6.90 5.22
N THR A 122 4.73 7.67 4.15
CA THR A 122 4.09 8.98 3.99
C THR A 122 3.08 8.93 2.85
N GLY A 123 2.00 9.68 2.93
CA GLY A 123 1.01 9.76 1.84
C GLY A 123 -0.17 10.64 2.17
N ASP A 124 -1.10 10.72 1.23
CA ASP A 124 -2.31 11.52 1.34
C ASP A 124 -3.44 10.63 1.85
N ILE A 125 -4.17 11.08 2.86
CA ILE A 125 -5.40 10.43 3.29
C ILE A 125 -6.54 11.12 2.56
N ILE A 126 -7.26 10.35 1.74
CA ILE A 126 -8.35 10.87 0.93
C ILE A 126 -9.64 10.10 1.18
N GLN A 127 -10.77 10.78 1.00
CA GLN A 127 -12.09 10.17 0.93
C GLN A 127 -12.51 10.07 -0.53
N VAL A 128 -12.76 8.85 -0.99
CA VAL A 128 -13.32 8.56 -2.31
C VAL A 128 -14.80 8.28 -2.12
N THR A 129 -15.64 9.07 -2.77
CA THR A 129 -17.10 8.89 -2.77
C THR A 129 -17.56 8.41 -4.12
N ASN A 130 -18.19 7.24 -4.18
CA ASN A 130 -18.89 6.78 -5.37
C ASN A 130 -20.14 7.66 -5.57
N LYS A 131 -20.26 8.36 -6.70
CA LYS A 131 -21.37 9.29 -6.92
C LYS A 131 -22.71 8.58 -7.12
N ASP A 132 -22.69 7.34 -7.59
CA ASP A 132 -23.87 6.52 -7.86
C ASP A 132 -24.39 5.88 -6.56
N THR A 133 -23.52 5.22 -5.79
CA THR A 133 -23.91 4.49 -4.56
C THR A 133 -23.85 5.35 -3.30
N LYS A 134 -23.21 6.53 -3.36
CA LYS A 134 -22.88 7.40 -2.21
C LYS A 134 -21.99 6.74 -1.16
N GLU A 135 -21.42 5.58 -1.45
CA GLU A 135 -20.47 4.91 -0.57
C GLU A 135 -19.18 5.72 -0.49
N LYS A 136 -18.60 5.75 0.72
CA LYS A 136 -17.39 6.48 1.04
C LYS A 136 -16.30 5.52 1.46
N GLU A 137 -15.14 5.62 0.83
CA GLU A 137 -13.93 4.91 1.21
C GLU A 137 -12.86 5.90 1.65
N ILE A 138 -12.22 5.64 2.78
CA ILE A 138 -11.01 6.33 3.19
C ILE A 138 -9.82 5.48 2.75
N ILE A 139 -8.95 6.06 1.92
CA ILE A 139 -7.78 5.39 1.36
C ILE A 139 -6.52 6.26 1.50
N ILE A 140 -5.36 5.64 1.32
CA ILE A 140 -4.08 6.33 1.26
C ILE A 140 -3.72 6.42 -0.23
N GLU A 141 -3.58 7.63 -0.75
CA GLU A 141 -3.07 7.88 -2.10
C GLU A 141 -1.66 8.49 -2.02
N ASN A 142 -0.94 8.43 -3.14
CA ASN A 142 0.44 8.93 -3.24
C ASN A 142 1.37 8.37 -2.15
N GLY A 143 1.05 7.19 -1.63
CA GLY A 143 1.79 6.57 -0.53
C GLY A 143 3.18 6.13 -0.97
N SER A 144 4.21 6.59 -0.25
CA SER A 144 5.59 6.21 -0.49
C SER A 144 6.29 5.81 0.81
N VAL A 145 7.16 4.80 0.70
CA VAL A 145 7.98 4.35 1.84
C VAL A 145 9.40 4.88 1.66
N SER A 146 9.76 5.79 2.55
CA SER A 146 11.14 6.28 2.71
C SER A 146 11.85 5.48 3.80
N PHE A 147 13.18 5.56 3.84
CA PHE A 147 13.95 4.97 4.93
C PHE A 147 15.14 5.84 5.31
N ALA A 148 15.56 5.73 6.57
CA ALA A 148 16.78 6.34 7.09
C ALA A 148 17.70 5.27 7.66
N ARG A 149 19.01 5.46 7.47
CA ARG A 149 20.09 4.66 8.02
C ARG A 149 20.72 5.41 9.18
N ILE A 150 20.72 4.80 10.35
CA ILE A 150 21.17 5.42 11.59
C ILE A 150 22.30 4.57 12.18
N PRO A 151 23.57 4.87 11.87
CA PRO A 151 24.68 4.16 12.47
C PRO A 151 24.73 4.45 13.97
N PHE A 152 25.01 3.44 14.77
CA PHE A 152 25.10 3.57 16.23
C PHE A 152 26.11 2.62 16.87
N ILE A 153 26.55 2.97 18.08
CA ILE A 153 27.38 2.15 18.96
C ILE A 153 26.60 1.92 20.26
N LEU A 154 26.61 0.71 20.78
CA LEU A 154 26.06 0.42 22.11
C LEU A 154 27.10 0.66 23.20
N SER A 155 26.65 1.09 24.37
CA SER A 155 27.45 1.03 25.59
C SER A 155 27.82 -0.42 25.93
N ASP A 156 28.86 -0.62 26.73
CA ASP A 156 29.26 -1.96 27.19
C ASP A 156 28.12 -2.69 27.93
N LYS A 157 27.27 -1.91 28.64
CA LYS A 157 26.07 -2.41 29.33
C LYS A 157 24.84 -2.56 28.43
N GLN A 158 24.94 -2.20 27.14
CA GLN A 158 23.90 -2.28 26.11
C GLN A 158 22.58 -1.57 26.43
N ASP A 159 22.61 -0.63 27.37
CA ASP A 159 21.47 0.16 27.81
C ASP A 159 21.37 1.52 27.07
N GLN A 160 22.49 1.97 26.50
CA GLN A 160 22.62 3.23 25.78
C GLN A 160 23.09 2.97 24.35
N ALA A 161 22.60 3.78 23.43
CA ALA A 161 23.08 3.89 22.07
C ALA A 161 23.66 5.30 21.85
N PHE A 162 24.83 5.35 21.23
CA PHE A 162 25.47 6.56 20.74
C PHE A 162 25.18 6.66 19.25
N ILE A 163 24.45 7.70 18.85
CA ILE A 163 24.06 7.96 17.46
C ILE A 163 24.66 9.28 17.00
N LYS A 164 24.92 9.44 15.70
CA LYS A 164 25.26 10.76 15.14
C LYS A 164 23.97 11.52 14.84
N GLY A 165 23.86 12.78 15.27
CA GLY A 165 22.73 13.62 14.89
C GLY A 165 22.70 13.85 13.37
N ALA A 166 21.53 13.81 12.74
CA ALA A 166 21.43 14.07 11.30
C ALA A 166 21.80 15.53 10.94
N LYS A 167 21.43 16.49 11.81
CA LYS A 167 21.68 17.93 11.61
C LYS A 167 22.96 18.46 12.25
N SER A 168 23.42 17.83 13.33
CA SER A 168 24.66 18.19 14.01
C SER A 168 25.62 17.02 13.93
N SER A 169 26.86 17.25 13.49
CA SER A 169 27.94 16.25 13.51
C SER A 169 28.26 15.71 14.92
N LYS A 170 27.63 16.25 15.96
CA LYS A 170 27.73 15.81 17.36
C LYS A 170 27.07 14.46 17.59
N THR A 171 27.73 13.66 18.41
CA THR A 171 27.19 12.40 18.93
C THR A 171 26.14 12.68 19.99
N LYS A 172 25.01 11.99 19.90
CA LYS A 172 23.93 11.99 20.88
C LYS A 172 23.90 10.65 21.60
N LYS A 173 23.77 10.71 22.93
CA LYS A 173 23.54 9.53 23.76
C LYS A 173 22.04 9.39 24.00
N VAL A 174 21.48 8.23 23.66
CA VAL A 174 20.07 7.90 23.86
C VAL A 174 19.94 6.53 24.50
N SER A 175 18.84 6.28 25.23
CA SER A 175 18.54 4.92 25.69
C SER A 175 18.32 4.00 24.49
N TYR A 176 18.87 2.79 24.55
CA TYR A 176 18.68 1.80 23.49
C TYR A 176 17.21 1.39 23.33
N ALA A 177 16.46 1.31 24.43
CA ALA A 177 15.02 1.06 24.39
C ALA A 177 14.27 2.17 23.64
N ARG A 178 14.64 3.43 23.90
CA ARG A 178 14.07 4.59 23.22
C ARG A 178 14.42 4.59 21.73
N LEU A 179 15.64 4.18 21.36
CA LEU A 179 16.03 4.03 19.95
C LEU A 179 15.15 3.01 19.22
N LYS A 180 14.95 1.83 19.82
CA LYS A 180 14.07 0.78 19.25
C LYS A 180 12.64 1.23 19.05
N LEU A 181 12.11 2.07 19.95
CA LEU A 181 10.77 2.65 19.81
C LEU A 181 10.75 3.71 18.71
N ALA A 182 11.71 4.62 18.71
CA ALA A 182 11.74 5.74 17.77
C ALA A 182 11.83 5.30 16.30
N ILE A 183 12.52 4.20 15.99
CA ILE A 183 12.57 3.71 14.60
C ILE A 183 11.24 3.12 14.11
N LYS A 184 10.29 2.87 15.03
CA LYS A 184 8.95 2.30 14.77
C LYS A 184 7.81 3.29 15.01
N ASP A 185 8.11 4.53 15.39
CA ASP A 185 7.12 5.55 15.71
C ASP A 185 7.43 6.83 14.93
N PRO A 186 6.50 7.33 14.09
CA PRO A 186 6.77 8.50 13.24
C PRO A 186 7.13 9.78 14.01
N LEU A 187 6.48 10.01 15.17
CA LEU A 187 6.68 11.23 15.97
C LEU A 187 8.00 11.17 16.74
N LEU A 188 8.29 10.04 17.38
CA LEU A 188 9.55 9.83 18.10
C LEU A 188 10.74 9.81 17.14
N ARG A 189 10.56 9.32 15.91
CA ARG A 189 11.59 9.37 14.86
C ARG A 189 12.04 10.79 14.59
N LYS A 190 11.09 11.71 14.31
CA LYS A 190 11.36 13.12 14.00
C LYS A 190 12.12 13.82 15.12
N THR A 191 11.70 13.60 16.37
CA THR A 191 12.27 14.30 17.54
C THR A 191 13.63 13.77 17.98
N MET A 192 13.92 12.49 17.74
CA MET A 192 15.14 11.85 18.26
C MET A 192 16.25 11.73 17.20
N ILE A 193 15.88 11.50 15.94
CA ILE A 193 16.83 11.17 14.87
C ILE A 193 17.14 12.41 14.00
N ASP A 194 16.37 13.51 14.15
CA ASP A 194 16.49 14.77 13.39
C ASP A 194 16.49 14.60 11.85
N ILE A 195 15.77 13.59 11.34
CA ILE A 195 15.63 13.37 9.88
C ILE A 195 14.70 14.43 9.29
#